data_AF-A0A7T1TSZ5-F1
#
_entry.id   AF-A0A7T1TSZ5-F1
#
_cell.length_a   1.000
_cell.length_b   1.000
_cell.length_c   1.000
_cell.angle_alpha   90.00
_cell.angle_beta   90.00
_cell.angle_gamma   90.00
#
_symmetry.space_group_name_H-M   'P 1'
#
loop_
_entity.id
_entity.type
_entity.pdbx_description
1 polymer ?
#
loop_
_entity_poly.entity_id
_entity_poly.type
_entity_poly.pdbx_seq_one_letter_code
_entity_poly.pdbx_strand_id
1 'polypeptide(L)'
;CYVSVGTPADPIKDFMIQRNMEVLEEYEPASNPFATKIFINGTWVGVHQDPKHLVSLVQDLRRKSIISHEVSLVRDIRDREFKIFSDAGRVMRPLFVVEQEDNPETGAQKGSLVLNKEHIRRLEADQNINMADDDYFGWDGLQHSGVIEYLDAEEEETAMICMSPEELEEYRQEKGRPKKTEEQRQQEKMEQLEHDGTSLNARLKTKINTDINMYTHCEIHPSMLLGICASIIPFPDHNQV
;
A
#
# COMPACT_ATOMS: atom_id res chain seq x y z
N CYS A 1 -0.19 14.75 4.51
CA CYS A 1 1.27 14.62 4.43
C CYS A 1 1.81 14.52 5.84
N TYR A 2 2.56 13.46 6.11
CA TYR A 2 3.25 13.21 7.37
C TYR A 2 4.77 13.30 7.13
N VAL A 3 5.53 13.79 8.11
CA VAL A 3 6.99 13.87 8.01
C VAL A 3 7.58 13.01 9.11
N SER A 4 8.44 12.06 8.74
CA SER A 4 9.00 11.11 9.71
C SER A 4 9.86 11.81 10.77
N VAL A 5 9.70 11.40 12.02
CA VAL A 5 10.54 11.83 13.15
C VAL A 5 11.78 10.95 13.31
N GLY A 6 11.75 9.76 12.71
CA GLY A 6 12.86 8.81 12.69
C GLY A 6 12.82 7.87 13.88
N THR A 7 13.28 6.63 13.65
CA THR A 7 13.32 5.59 14.66
C THR A 7 14.65 4.84 14.66
N PRO A 8 15.10 4.34 15.83
CA PRO A 8 16.32 3.54 15.92
C PRO A 8 16.24 2.30 15.04
N ALA A 9 17.28 2.06 14.25
CA ALA A 9 17.33 0.95 13.30
C ALA A 9 17.88 -0.36 13.91
N ASP A 10 18.53 -0.30 15.07
CA ASP A 10 19.18 -1.46 15.70
C ASP A 10 18.22 -2.63 15.97
N PRO A 11 16.98 -2.41 16.49
CA PRO A 11 16.04 -3.52 16.70
C PRO A 11 15.66 -4.24 15.41
N ILE A 12 15.62 -3.51 14.29
CA ILE A 12 15.29 -4.07 12.97
C ILE A 12 16.45 -4.95 12.49
N LYS A 13 17.69 -4.49 12.67
CA LYS A 13 18.89 -5.28 12.37
C LYS A 13 18.92 -6.58 13.17
N ASP A 14 18.73 -6.51 14.49
CA ASP A 14 18.75 -7.68 15.36
C ASP A 14 17.64 -8.69 15.00
N PHE A 15 16.45 -8.19 14.67
CA PHE A 15 15.36 -9.00 14.17
C PHE A 15 15.72 -9.76 12.89
N MET A 16 16.43 -9.11 11.96
CA MET A 16 16.84 -9.75 10.70
C MET A 16 17.90 -10.83 10.92
N ILE A 17 18.86 -10.59 11.82
CA ILE A 17 19.86 -11.59 12.19
C ILE A 17 19.17 -12.84 12.76
N GLN A 18 18.17 -12.66 13.64
CA GLN A 18 17.39 -13.78 14.19
C GLN A 18 16.58 -14.54 13.13
N ARG A 19 16.31 -13.92 11.97
CA ARG A 19 15.58 -14.51 10.84
C ARG A 19 16.50 -14.97 9.71
N ASN A 20 17.72 -15.41 10.05
CA ASN A 20 18.69 -15.99 9.12
C ASN A 20 19.25 -15.00 8.08
N MET A 21 19.30 -13.70 8.39
CA MET A 21 20.17 -12.78 7.65
C MET A 21 21.63 -13.10 7.98
N GLU A 22 22.42 -13.35 6.94
CA GLU A 22 23.88 -13.47 7.04
C GLU A 22 24.48 -12.07 7.13
N VAL A 23 25.28 -11.81 8.16
CA VAL A 23 25.92 -10.49 8.32
C VAL A 23 27.03 -10.33 7.28
N LEU A 24 27.26 -9.09 6.83
CA LEU A 24 28.21 -8.81 5.76
C LEU A 24 29.63 -9.33 6.05
N GLU A 25 30.07 -9.30 7.30
CA GLU A 25 31.39 -9.80 7.70
C GLU A 25 31.56 -11.32 7.51
N GLU A 26 30.46 -12.07 7.55
CA GLU A 26 30.44 -13.54 7.41
C GLU A 26 30.07 -13.97 5.98
N TYR A 27 29.70 -13.02 5.11
CA TYR A 27 29.21 -13.31 3.77
C TYR A 27 30.36 -13.66 2.81
N GLU A 28 30.27 -14.84 2.21
CA GLU A 28 31.16 -15.26 1.12
C GLU A 28 30.43 -15.20 -0.25
N PRO A 29 30.81 -14.27 -1.15
CA PRO A 29 30.14 -14.11 -2.44
C PRO A 29 30.17 -15.34 -3.35
N ALA A 30 31.19 -16.19 -3.20
CA ALA A 30 31.35 -17.41 -3.98
C ALA A 30 30.32 -18.49 -3.60
N SER A 31 29.93 -18.53 -2.33
CA SER A 31 29.00 -19.53 -1.79
C SER A 31 27.55 -19.21 -2.19
N ASN A 32 27.21 -17.91 -2.23
CA ASN A 32 25.83 -17.44 -2.36
C ASN A 32 25.68 -16.25 -3.34
N PRO A 33 25.97 -16.42 -4.65
CA PRO A 33 26.07 -15.31 -5.62
C PRO A 33 24.72 -14.65 -5.98
N PHE A 34 23.59 -15.30 -5.66
CA PHE A 34 22.24 -14.80 -5.94
C PHE A 34 21.54 -14.23 -4.70
N ALA A 35 22.26 -14.10 -3.58
CA ALA A 35 21.73 -13.54 -2.35
C ALA A 35 21.25 -12.09 -2.56
N THR A 36 20.18 -11.71 -1.88
CA THR A 36 19.67 -10.34 -1.88
C THR A 36 20.38 -9.53 -0.82
N LYS A 37 20.91 -8.37 -1.21
CA LYS A 37 21.62 -7.44 -0.32
C LYS A 37 20.62 -6.68 0.55
N ILE A 38 20.89 -6.55 1.84
CA ILE A 38 20.04 -5.82 2.78
C ILE A 38 20.73 -4.53 3.19
N PHE A 39 20.07 -3.41 2.93
CA PHE A 39 20.53 -2.07 3.27
C PHE A 39 19.65 -1.47 4.35
N ILE A 40 20.26 -0.88 5.37
CA ILE A 40 19.57 -0.12 6.40
C ILE A 40 20.15 1.30 6.41
N ASN A 41 19.31 2.30 6.14
CA ASN A 41 19.72 3.71 6.02
C ASN A 41 20.94 3.91 5.10
N GLY A 42 20.97 3.19 3.97
CA GLY A 42 22.05 3.22 2.99
C GLY A 42 23.29 2.39 3.33
N THR A 43 23.37 1.80 4.52
CA THR A 43 24.49 0.92 4.91
C THR A 43 24.17 -0.52 4.53
N TRP A 44 25.08 -1.20 3.83
CA TRP A 44 24.95 -2.64 3.56
C TRP A 44 25.24 -3.43 4.84
N VAL A 45 24.22 -4.08 5.39
CA VAL A 45 24.31 -4.78 6.69
C VAL A 45 24.51 -6.28 6.52
N GLY A 46 23.96 -6.87 5.46
CA GLY A 46 24.02 -8.31 5.26
C GLY A 46 23.35 -8.77 3.98
N VAL A 47 23.16 -10.08 3.87
CA VAL A 47 22.47 -10.71 2.75
C VAL A 47 21.45 -11.74 3.23
N HIS A 48 20.49 -12.06 2.37
CA HIS A 48 19.51 -13.10 2.63
C HIS A 48 19.19 -13.88 1.36
N GLN A 49 19.04 -15.21 1.49
CA GLN A 49 18.73 -16.09 0.34
C GLN A 49 17.26 -16.00 -0.10
N ASP A 50 16.34 -15.90 0.85
CA ASP A 50 14.90 -15.77 0.58
C ASP A 50 14.33 -14.39 1.00
N PRO A 51 14.56 -13.34 0.19
CA PRO A 51 14.08 -12.00 0.52
C PRO A 51 12.55 -11.90 0.49
N LYS A 52 11.85 -12.77 -0.24
CA LYS A 52 10.39 -12.69 -0.37
C LYS A 52 9.74 -12.97 0.98
N HIS A 53 10.17 -14.04 1.63
CA HIS A 53 9.69 -14.40 2.96
C HIS A 53 10.07 -13.33 4.00
N LEU A 54 11.32 -12.83 3.96
CA LEU A 54 11.77 -11.80 4.90
C LEU A 54 10.96 -10.50 4.77
N VAL A 55 10.74 -10.03 3.54
CA VAL A 55 9.97 -8.80 3.28
C VAL A 55 8.53 -8.93 3.79
N SER A 56 7.86 -10.05 3.49
CA SER A 56 6.50 -10.30 3.99
C SER A 56 6.44 -10.25 5.51
N LEU A 57 7.40 -10.89 6.18
CA LEU A 57 7.46 -10.91 7.63
C LEU A 57 7.67 -9.52 8.24
N VAL A 58 8.59 -8.72 7.68
CA VAL A 58 8.86 -7.36 8.16
C VAL A 58 7.68 -6.42 7.90
N GLN A 59 7.02 -6.58 6.74
CA GLN A 59 5.80 -5.85 6.43
C GLN A 59 4.66 -6.20 7.40
N ASP A 60 4.50 -7.47 7.75
CA ASP A 60 3.50 -7.89 8.75
C ASP A 60 3.79 -7.30 10.14
N LEU A 61 5.07 -7.20 10.53
CA LEU A 61 5.45 -6.55 11.79
C LEU A 61 5.12 -5.06 11.80
N ARG A 62 5.31 -4.38 10.66
CA ARG A 62 4.92 -2.98 10.49
C ARG A 62 3.40 -2.82 10.59
N ARG A 63 2.63 -3.68 9.92
CA ARG A 63 1.16 -3.66 9.95
C ARG A 63 0.55 -3.96 11.32
N LYS A 64 1.25 -4.76 12.13
CA LYS A 64 0.89 -5.03 13.53
C LYS A 64 1.41 -3.96 14.50
N SER A 65 1.99 -2.87 14.00
CA SER A 65 2.61 -1.79 14.78
C SER A 65 3.70 -2.25 15.76
N ILE A 66 4.35 -3.39 15.50
CA ILE A 66 5.51 -3.86 16.28
C ILE A 66 6.75 -3.04 15.90
N ILE A 67 6.88 -2.77 14.60
CA ILE A 67 7.84 -1.82 14.05
C ILE A 67 7.09 -0.51 13.80
N SER A 68 7.78 0.62 13.93
CA SER A 68 7.18 1.93 13.63
C SER A 68 6.64 1.98 12.20
N HIS A 69 5.44 2.53 12.05
CA HIS A 69 4.79 2.77 10.76
C HIS A 69 5.61 3.68 9.84
N GLU A 70 6.56 4.45 10.40
CA GLU A 70 7.49 5.29 9.67
C GLU A 70 8.59 4.51 8.94
N VAL A 71 8.83 3.24 9.27
CA VAL A 71 9.88 2.47 8.59
C VAL A 71 9.43 2.15 7.18
N SER A 72 10.21 2.58 6.18
CA SER A 72 9.96 2.26 4.77
C SER A 72 10.72 1.01 4.37
N LEU A 73 10.05 0.18 3.56
CA LEU A 73 10.49 -1.15 3.16
C LEU A 73 10.45 -1.24 1.64
N VAL A 74 11.61 -1.16 0.99
CA VAL A 74 11.70 -1.12 -0.47
C VAL A 74 12.44 -2.34 -0.98
N ARG A 75 11.78 -3.16 -1.80
CA ARG A 75 12.36 -4.35 -2.40
C ARG A 75 12.63 -4.15 -3.88
N ASP A 76 13.88 -3.91 -4.26
CA ASP A 76 14.30 -3.90 -5.65
C ASP A 76 14.63 -5.32 -6.14
N ILE A 77 13.74 -5.86 -6.98
CA ILE A 77 13.87 -7.20 -7.54
C ILE A 77 14.97 -7.26 -8.61
N ARG A 78 15.21 -6.17 -9.36
CA ARG A 78 16.17 -6.14 -10.46
C ARG A 78 17.59 -6.12 -9.93
N ASP A 79 17.85 -5.26 -8.95
CA ASP A 79 19.18 -5.11 -8.37
C ASP A 79 19.45 -6.09 -7.21
N ARG A 80 18.43 -6.87 -6.82
CA ARG A 80 18.43 -7.80 -5.69
C ARG A 80 18.84 -7.09 -4.41
N GLU A 81 18.09 -6.04 -4.08
CA GLU A 81 18.31 -5.22 -2.90
C GLU A 81 17.02 -5.11 -2.10
N PHE A 82 17.15 -5.20 -0.79
CA PHE A 82 16.11 -4.87 0.16
C PHE A 82 16.60 -3.68 1.00
N LYS A 83 15.98 -2.53 0.81
CA LYS A 83 16.37 -1.26 1.42
C LYS A 83 15.37 -0.89 2.49
N ILE A 84 15.88 -0.46 3.63
CA ILE A 84 15.08 -0.12 4.80
C ILE A 84 15.50 1.26 5.26
N PHE A 85 14.52 2.14 5.39
CA PHE A 85 14.74 3.52 5.81
C PHE A 85 13.97 3.77 7.10
N SER A 86 14.70 4.20 8.14
CA SER A 86 14.18 4.57 9.45
C SER A 86 14.58 6.01 9.83
N ASP A 87 15.18 6.74 8.90
CA ASP A 87 15.61 8.12 9.06
C ASP A 87 14.44 9.10 9.14
N ALA A 88 14.74 10.26 9.72
CA ALA A 88 13.82 11.38 9.88
C ALA A 88 13.78 12.27 8.64
N GLY A 89 12.68 12.99 8.44
CA GLY A 89 12.54 13.96 7.35
C GLY A 89 11.98 13.40 6.05
N ARG A 90 11.58 12.12 6.02
CA ARG A 90 10.90 11.52 4.88
C ARG A 90 9.45 11.96 4.85
N VAL A 91 8.97 12.32 3.67
CA VAL A 91 7.58 12.68 3.44
C VAL A 91 6.79 11.42 3.15
N MET A 92 5.72 11.23 3.91
CA MET A 92 4.85 10.06 3.84
C MET A 92 3.41 10.45 3.58
N ARG A 93 2.70 9.57 2.87
CA ARG A 93 1.28 9.67 2.59
C ARG A 93 0.56 8.41 3.10
N PRO A 94 -0.48 8.55 3.93
CA PRO A 94 -1.29 7.41 4.34
C PRO A 94 -2.17 6.94 3.17
N LEU A 95 -2.19 5.64 2.92
CA LEU A 95 -3.02 4.99 1.92
C LEU A 95 -3.75 3.80 2.53
N PHE A 96 -4.89 3.42 1.94
CA PHE A 96 -5.55 2.18 2.33
C PHE A 96 -4.81 0.98 1.76
N VAL A 97 -4.67 -0.05 2.58
CA VAL A 97 -4.03 -1.31 2.18
C VAL A 97 -5.02 -2.19 1.41
N VAL A 98 -4.53 -2.80 0.33
CA VAL A 98 -5.26 -3.83 -0.44
C VAL A 98 -4.72 -5.21 -0.07
N GLU A 99 -5.63 -6.15 0.16
CA GLU A 99 -5.28 -7.54 0.46
C GLU A 99 -4.56 -8.19 -0.73
N GLN A 100 -3.35 -8.69 -0.49
CA GLN A 100 -2.51 -9.31 -1.54
C GLN A 100 -2.80 -10.80 -1.73
N GLU A 101 -3.38 -11.43 -0.71
CA GLU A 101 -3.77 -12.84 -0.65
C GLU A 101 -5.17 -12.97 -0.08
N ASP A 102 -5.80 -14.14 -0.23
CA ASP A 102 -7.09 -14.40 0.40
C ASP A 102 -6.91 -14.48 1.91
N ASN A 103 -7.60 -13.63 2.65
CA ASN A 103 -7.50 -13.56 4.10
C ASN A 103 -8.55 -14.49 4.73
N PRO A 104 -8.15 -15.63 5.33
CA PRO A 104 -9.10 -16.58 5.90
C PRO A 104 -9.76 -16.08 7.19
N GLU A 105 -9.15 -15.13 7.91
CA GLU A 105 -9.67 -14.61 9.17
C GLU A 105 -10.84 -13.65 8.93
N THR A 106 -10.69 -12.76 7.94
CA THR A 106 -11.73 -11.78 7.57
C THR A 106 -12.66 -12.29 6.47
N GLY A 107 -12.27 -13.35 5.76
CA GLY A 107 -12.94 -13.82 4.54
C GLY A 107 -12.76 -12.88 3.35
N ALA A 108 -11.88 -11.88 3.45
CA ALA A 108 -11.61 -10.96 2.37
C ALA A 108 -10.85 -11.66 1.24
N GLN A 109 -11.35 -11.49 0.02
CA GLN A 109 -10.68 -12.01 -1.17
C GLN A 109 -9.50 -11.11 -1.55
N LYS A 110 -8.50 -11.71 -2.17
CA LYS A 110 -7.41 -10.99 -2.83
C LYS A 110 -7.93 -9.83 -3.70
N GLY A 111 -7.29 -8.67 -3.55
CA GLY A 111 -7.66 -7.44 -4.26
C GLY A 111 -8.80 -6.66 -3.61
N SER A 112 -9.24 -7.04 -2.40
CA SER A 112 -10.21 -6.27 -1.61
C SER A 112 -9.48 -5.31 -0.66
N LEU A 113 -10.13 -4.23 -0.23
CA LEU A 113 -9.58 -3.35 0.81
C LEU A 113 -9.55 -4.08 2.16
N VAL A 114 -8.50 -3.82 2.95
CA VAL A 114 -8.43 -4.26 4.36
C VAL A 114 -9.47 -3.51 5.20
N LEU A 115 -9.80 -2.27 4.81
CA LEU A 115 -10.88 -1.49 5.42
C LEU A 115 -12.22 -2.21 5.23
N ASN A 116 -12.89 -2.54 6.34
CA ASN A 116 -14.21 -3.15 6.35
C ASN A 116 -15.25 -2.22 7.01
N LYS A 117 -16.54 -2.59 6.90
CA LYS A 117 -17.64 -1.82 7.50
C LYS A 117 -17.61 -1.81 9.03
N GLU A 118 -17.00 -2.81 9.66
CA GLU A 118 -16.87 -2.85 11.12
C GLU A 118 -15.91 -1.76 11.62
N HIS A 119 -14.79 -1.53 10.93
CA HIS A 119 -13.88 -0.43 11.23
C HIS A 119 -14.59 0.92 11.13
N ILE A 120 -15.42 1.12 10.10
CA ILE A 120 -16.22 2.35 9.94
C ILE A 120 -17.21 2.50 11.11
N ARG A 121 -17.89 1.43 11.49
CA ARG A 121 -18.83 1.45 12.61
C ARG A 121 -18.16 1.81 13.94
N ARG A 122 -16.93 1.34 14.16
CA ARG A 122 -16.12 1.73 15.34
C ARG A 122 -15.77 3.21 15.32
N LEU A 123 -15.35 3.75 14.18
CA LEU A 123 -15.09 5.19 14.03
C LEU A 123 -16.34 6.05 14.23
N GLU A 124 -17.52 5.56 13.81
CA GLU A 124 -18.78 6.24 14.07
C GLU A 124 -19.15 6.21 15.56
N ALA A 125 -18.84 5.11 16.26
CA ALA A 125 -19.07 4.98 17.70
C ALA A 125 -18.18 5.94 18.51
N ASP A 126 -16.96 6.21 18.04
CA ASP A 126 -16.03 7.15 18.65
C ASP A 126 -16.59 8.57 18.80
N GLN A 127 -17.62 8.96 18.02
CA GLN A 127 -18.28 10.27 18.17
C GLN A 127 -18.86 10.51 19.57
N ASN A 128 -19.16 9.43 20.31
CA ASN A 128 -19.72 9.49 21.66
C ASN A 128 -18.70 9.15 22.76
N ILE A 129 -17.44 8.92 22.40
CA ILE A 129 -16.36 8.50 23.30
C ILE A 129 -15.33 9.63 23.36
N ASN A 130 -14.75 9.89 24.53
CA ASN A 130 -13.71 10.89 24.61
C ASN A 130 -12.40 10.32 24.03
N MET A 131 -11.61 11.14 23.34
CA MET A 131 -10.35 10.70 22.73
C MET A 131 -9.32 10.19 23.75
N ALA A 132 -9.49 10.51 25.03
CA ALA A 132 -8.64 10.05 26.11
C ALA A 132 -9.08 8.71 26.74
N ASP A 133 -10.24 8.18 26.34
CA ASP A 133 -10.73 6.90 26.84
C ASP A 133 -10.02 5.75 26.13
N ASP A 134 -9.69 4.68 26.86
CA ASP A 134 -8.99 3.51 26.31
C ASP A 134 -9.78 2.79 25.20
N ASP A 135 -11.11 2.96 25.18
CA ASP A 135 -12.01 2.37 24.18
C ASP A 135 -12.06 3.17 22.86
N TYR A 136 -11.45 4.36 22.80
CA TYR A 136 -11.41 5.19 21.61
C TYR A 136 -10.58 4.52 20.51
N PHE A 137 -11.20 4.28 19.35
CA PHE A 137 -10.54 3.61 18.23
C PHE A 137 -9.71 4.60 17.41
N GLY A 138 -10.36 5.62 16.84
CA GLY A 138 -9.72 6.72 16.13
C GLY A 138 -8.83 6.30 14.95
N TRP A 139 -7.98 7.25 14.53
CA TRP A 139 -6.99 7.01 13.48
C TRP A 139 -5.94 5.99 13.89
N ASP A 140 -5.48 6.05 15.15
CA ASP A 140 -4.50 5.12 15.68
C ASP A 140 -5.03 3.68 15.60
N GLY A 141 -6.31 3.45 15.88
CA GLY A 141 -6.94 2.14 15.74
C GLY A 141 -6.91 1.61 14.30
N LEU A 142 -7.10 2.47 13.29
CA LEU A 142 -6.95 2.09 11.87
C LEU A 142 -5.51 1.72 11.53
N GLN A 143 -4.54 2.46 12.06
CA GLN A 143 -3.13 2.16 11.86
C GLN A 143 -2.75 0.82 12.51
N HIS A 144 -3.16 0.58 13.76
CA HIS A 144 -2.88 -0.67 14.49
C HIS A 144 -3.62 -1.89 13.92
N SER A 145 -4.73 -1.68 13.22
CA SER A 145 -5.43 -2.75 12.49
C SER A 145 -4.85 -3.02 11.10
N GLY A 146 -3.78 -2.33 10.71
CA GLY A 146 -3.12 -2.50 9.42
C GLY A 146 -3.96 -2.03 8.23
N VAL A 147 -5.00 -1.24 8.47
CA VAL A 147 -5.88 -0.71 7.42
C VAL A 147 -5.17 0.37 6.60
N ILE A 148 -4.29 1.12 7.26
CA ILE A 148 -3.59 2.27 6.70
C ILE A 148 -2.09 2.03 6.78
N GLU A 149 -1.40 2.27 5.66
CA GLU A 149 0.06 2.20 5.55
C GLU A 149 0.60 3.55 5.08
N TYR A 150 1.71 4.01 5.67
CA TYR A 150 2.32 5.30 5.36
C TYR A 150 3.42 5.14 4.32
N LEU A 151 3.16 5.43 3.07
CA LEU A 151 4.15 5.25 2.02
C LEU A 151 5.00 6.50 1.88
N ASP A 152 6.32 6.32 1.82
CA ASP A 152 7.24 7.38 1.39
C ASP A 152 7.48 7.33 -0.12
N ALA A 153 8.12 8.37 -0.65
CA ALA A 153 8.35 8.51 -2.08
C ALA A 153 9.13 7.33 -2.71
N GLU A 154 10.04 6.70 -1.96
CA GLU A 154 10.82 5.57 -2.46
C GLU A 154 9.98 4.28 -2.47
N GLU A 155 9.14 4.06 -1.45
CA GLU A 155 8.20 2.93 -1.40
C GLU A 155 7.14 3.04 -2.49
N GLU A 156 6.68 4.26 -2.79
CA GLU A 156 5.70 4.55 -3.85
C GLU A 156 6.16 4.08 -5.24
N GLU A 157 7.46 4.09 -5.55
CA GLU A 157 8.01 3.59 -6.84
C GLU A 157 7.77 2.08 -7.04
N THR A 158 7.56 1.34 -5.96
CA THR A 158 7.30 -0.11 -6.00
C THR A 158 5.82 -0.47 -5.79
N ALA A 159 5.01 0.51 -5.41
CA ALA A 159 3.59 0.32 -5.12
C ALA A 159 2.72 0.51 -6.37
N MET A 160 1.58 -0.18 -6.40
CA MET A 160 0.52 0.02 -7.39
C MET A 160 -0.72 0.58 -6.69
N ILE A 161 -1.01 1.86 -6.91
CA ILE A 161 -2.08 2.59 -6.21
C ILE A 161 -3.29 2.77 -7.13
N CYS A 162 -4.49 2.38 -6.68
CA CYS A 162 -5.74 2.74 -7.35
C CYS A 162 -6.33 4.04 -6.78
N MET A 163 -7.07 4.80 -7.59
CA MET A 163 -7.55 6.13 -7.20
C MET A 163 -8.87 6.10 -6.42
N SER A 164 -9.68 5.07 -6.63
CA SER A 164 -10.95 4.88 -5.92
C SER A 164 -11.22 3.42 -5.59
N PRO A 165 -11.96 3.13 -4.50
CA PRO A 165 -12.43 1.77 -4.19
C PRO A 165 -13.31 1.17 -5.28
N GLU A 166 -14.06 2.01 -6.01
CA GLU A 166 -14.91 1.60 -7.12
C GLU A 166 -14.08 1.02 -8.27
N GLU A 167 -13.01 1.70 -8.66
CA GLU A 167 -12.08 1.21 -9.69
C GLU A 167 -11.44 -0.13 -9.29
N LEU A 168 -11.14 -0.32 -8.01
CA LEU A 168 -10.61 -1.59 -7.49
C LEU A 168 -11.61 -2.74 -7.63
N GLU A 169 -12.89 -2.48 -7.32
CA GLU A 169 -13.97 -3.45 -7.48
C GLU A 169 -14.22 -3.79 -8.96
N GLU A 170 -14.28 -2.76 -9.82
CA GLU A 170 -14.40 -2.93 -11.27
C GLU A 170 -13.22 -3.75 -11.82
N TYR A 171 -11.99 -3.48 -11.37
CA TYR A 171 -10.79 -4.23 -11.72
C TYR A 171 -10.89 -5.71 -11.32
N ARG A 172 -11.40 -5.99 -10.12
CA ARG A 172 -11.59 -7.36 -9.62
C ARG A 172 -12.61 -8.12 -10.46
N GLN A 173 -13.73 -7.48 -10.81
CA GLN A 173 -14.75 -8.06 -11.68
C GLN A 173 -14.19 -8.34 -13.08
N GLU A 174 -13.41 -7.42 -13.63
CA GLU A 174 -12.82 -7.57 -14.97
C GLU A 174 -11.77 -8.69 -15.01
N LYS A 175 -10.94 -8.83 -13.96
CA LYS A 175 -9.99 -9.95 -13.82
C LYS A 175 -10.66 -11.31 -13.64
N GLY A 176 -11.83 -11.33 -12.98
CA GLY A 176 -12.63 -12.55 -12.80
C GLY A 176 -13.33 -13.02 -14.08
N ARG A 177 -13.47 -12.15 -15.08
CA ARG A 177 -14.05 -12.52 -16.38
C ARG A 177 -13.08 -13.40 -17.18
N PRO A 178 -13.60 -14.41 -17.93
CA PRO A 178 -12.76 -15.19 -18.83
C PRO A 178 -12.10 -14.26 -19.86
N LYS A 179 -10.83 -14.52 -20.21
CA LYS A 179 -10.10 -13.73 -21.22
C LYS A 179 -10.86 -13.77 -22.55
N LYS A 180 -11.47 -12.63 -22.90
CA LYS A 180 -12.20 -12.45 -24.16
C LYS A 180 -11.25 -12.19 -25.31
N THR A 181 -11.58 -12.74 -26.48
CA THR A 181 -10.92 -12.47 -27.76
C THR A 181 -11.05 -10.99 -28.14
N GLU A 182 -10.16 -10.44 -28.96
CA GLU A 182 -10.22 -9.02 -29.37
C GLU A 182 -11.58 -8.61 -29.96
N GLU A 183 -12.20 -9.50 -30.75
CA GLU A 183 -13.53 -9.30 -31.33
C GLU A 183 -14.63 -9.15 -30.26
N GLN A 184 -14.59 -9.98 -29.21
CA GLN A 184 -15.53 -9.92 -28.09
C GLN A 184 -15.34 -8.65 -27.26
N ARG A 185 -14.09 -8.20 -27.06
CA ARG A 185 -13.82 -6.89 -26.41
C ARG A 185 -14.38 -5.74 -27.22
N GLN A 186 -14.30 -5.81 -28.56
CA GLN A 186 -14.80 -4.76 -29.45
C GLN A 186 -16.34 -4.68 -29.45
N GLN A 187 -17.00 -5.84 -29.36
CA GLN A 187 -18.45 -5.93 -29.31
C GLN A 187 -19.00 -5.42 -27.97
N GLU A 188 -18.38 -5.78 -26.86
CA GLU A 188 -18.73 -5.20 -25.54
C GLU A 188 -18.42 -3.71 -25.44
N LYS A 189 -17.39 -3.23 -26.15
CA LYS A 189 -17.09 -1.80 -26.20
C LYS A 189 -18.22 -1.02 -26.89
N MET A 190 -18.85 -1.60 -27.91
CA MET A 190 -20.04 -1.01 -28.56
C MET A 190 -21.27 -1.09 -27.63
N GLU A 191 -21.46 -2.21 -26.94
CA GLU A 191 -22.59 -2.38 -26.00
C GLU A 191 -22.46 -1.51 -24.74
N GLN A 192 -21.25 -1.32 -24.20
CA GLN A 192 -20.99 -0.40 -23.09
C GLN A 192 -21.21 1.05 -23.50
N LEU A 193 -20.81 1.45 -24.71
CA LEU A 193 -21.09 2.80 -25.23
C LEU A 193 -22.60 3.06 -25.41
N GLU A 194 -23.41 2.01 -25.63
CA GLU A 194 -24.87 2.10 -25.75
C GLU A 194 -25.60 1.98 -24.39
N HIS A 195 -24.99 1.32 -23.40
CA HIS A 195 -25.62 1.01 -22.10
C HIS A 195 -25.08 1.80 -20.91
N ASP A 196 -24.04 2.63 -21.07
CA ASP A 196 -23.56 3.50 -20.00
C ASP A 196 -24.59 4.63 -19.75
N GLY A 197 -25.67 4.27 -19.05
CA GLY A 197 -26.52 5.17 -18.28
C GLY A 197 -25.81 5.72 -17.05
N THR A 198 -24.47 5.71 -17.04
CA THR A 198 -23.69 6.63 -16.23
C THR A 198 -24.19 8.03 -16.54
N SER A 199 -24.33 8.84 -15.49
CA SER A 199 -24.78 10.22 -15.62
C SER A 199 -24.06 10.87 -16.80
N LEU A 200 -24.79 11.38 -17.81
CA LEU A 200 -24.23 12.10 -18.97
C LEU A 200 -23.24 13.21 -18.56
N ASN A 201 -23.31 13.66 -17.30
CA ASN A 201 -22.49 14.70 -16.70
C ASN A 201 -21.40 14.17 -15.74
N ALA A 202 -21.16 12.86 -15.70
CA ALA A 202 -20.16 12.25 -14.83
C ALA A 202 -18.75 12.47 -15.38
N ARG A 203 -17.76 12.47 -14.49
CA ARG A 203 -16.34 12.52 -14.88
C ARG A 203 -16.00 11.28 -15.71
N LEU A 204 -15.27 11.47 -16.81
CA LEU A 204 -14.76 10.37 -17.63
C LEU A 204 -13.75 9.55 -16.80
N LYS A 205 -14.07 8.29 -16.52
CA LYS A 205 -13.15 7.35 -15.87
C LYS A 205 -12.08 6.88 -16.85
N THR A 206 -10.88 6.64 -16.36
CA THR A 206 -9.81 6.00 -17.15
C THR A 206 -10.18 4.53 -17.38
N LYS A 207 -9.79 3.99 -18.53
CA LYS A 207 -10.03 2.57 -18.82
C LYS A 207 -9.16 1.70 -17.94
N ILE A 208 -9.77 0.68 -17.34
CA ILE A 208 -9.06 -0.30 -16.52
C ILE A 208 -8.03 -1.02 -17.38
N ASN A 209 -6.77 -0.96 -16.95
CA ASN A 209 -5.71 -1.69 -17.60
C ASN A 209 -5.68 -3.14 -17.07
N THR A 210 -6.17 -4.08 -17.87
CA THR A 210 -6.20 -5.51 -17.54
C THR A 210 -4.81 -6.15 -17.45
N ASP A 211 -3.76 -5.47 -17.91
CA ASP A 211 -2.38 -5.97 -17.83
C ASP A 211 -1.78 -5.74 -16.44
N ILE A 212 -2.38 -4.87 -15.62
CA ILE A 212 -1.99 -4.71 -14.22
C ILE A 212 -2.22 -6.04 -13.50
N ASN A 213 -1.21 -6.51 -12.78
CA ASN A 213 -1.29 -7.79 -12.07
C ASN A 213 -2.11 -7.71 -10.79
N MET A 214 -1.93 -6.64 -10.01
CA MET A 214 -2.65 -6.39 -8.75
C MET A 214 -2.36 -4.97 -8.24
N TYR A 215 -3.31 -4.37 -7.55
CA TYR A 215 -3.10 -3.15 -6.76
C TYR A 215 -2.62 -3.50 -5.35
N THR A 216 -1.69 -2.70 -4.83
CA THR A 216 -1.16 -2.84 -3.46
C THR A 216 -1.87 -1.94 -2.47
N HIS A 217 -2.29 -0.76 -2.94
CA HIS A 217 -2.85 0.29 -2.12
C HIS A 217 -3.99 1.01 -2.85
N CYS A 218 -4.83 1.70 -2.11
CA CYS A 218 -5.86 2.59 -2.63
C CYS A 218 -5.70 3.98 -2.01
N GLU A 219 -5.83 5.01 -2.83
CA GLU A 219 -5.90 6.39 -2.37
C GLU A 219 -7.11 6.57 -1.44
N ILE A 220 -6.93 7.35 -0.37
CA ILE A 220 -8.02 7.62 0.59
C ILE A 220 -9.08 8.48 -0.08
N HIS A 221 -8.64 9.58 -0.70
CA HIS A 221 -9.46 10.41 -1.56
C HIS A 221 -8.57 11.32 -2.42
N PRO A 222 -8.81 11.46 -3.74
CA PRO A 222 -7.96 12.27 -4.63
C PRO A 222 -7.81 13.74 -4.19
N SER A 223 -8.82 14.32 -3.52
CA SER A 223 -8.74 15.69 -2.99
C SER A 223 -7.66 15.88 -1.92
N MET A 224 -7.17 14.81 -1.28
CA MET A 224 -6.08 14.88 -0.29
C MET A 224 -4.72 15.17 -0.93
N LEU A 225 -4.64 15.17 -2.27
CA LEU A 225 -3.48 15.64 -3.02
C LEU A 225 -3.39 17.17 -3.07
N LEU A 226 -4.49 17.88 -2.80
CA LEU A 226 -4.52 19.33 -2.86
C LEU A 226 -3.84 19.93 -1.62
N GLY A 227 -3.10 21.02 -1.84
CA GLY A 227 -2.56 21.84 -0.75
C GLY A 227 -3.66 22.58 0.02
N ILE A 228 -3.33 23.07 1.22
CA ILE A 228 -4.26 23.74 2.14
C ILE A 228 -5.02 24.90 1.48
N CYS A 229 -4.34 25.72 0.67
CA CYS A 229 -5.01 26.84 -0.01
C CYS A 229 -5.90 26.37 -1.17
N ALA A 230 -5.48 25.32 -1.87
CA ALA A 230 -6.22 24.80 -3.02
C ALA A 230 -7.49 24.04 -2.60
N SER A 231 -7.52 23.44 -1.41
CA SER A 231 -8.69 22.72 -0.90
C SER A 231 -9.89 23.62 -0.57
N ILE A 232 -9.68 24.94 -0.48
CA ILE A 232 -10.72 25.94 -0.20
C ILE A 232 -11.37 26.43 -1.51
N ILE A 233 -10.74 26.16 -2.66
CA ILE A 233 -11.26 26.60 -3.96
C ILE A 233 -12.47 25.72 -4.32
N PRO A 234 -13.66 26.28 -4.54
CA PRO A 234 -14.81 25.50 -5.01
C PRO A 234 -14.54 24.91 -6.38
N PHE A 235 -14.83 23.61 -6.55
CA PHE A 235 -14.62 22.87 -7.81
C PHE A 235 -13.21 23.08 -8.40
N PRO A 236 -12.15 22.73 -7.65
CA PRO A 236 -10.77 23.04 -8.06
C PRO A 236 -10.35 22.29 -9.33
N ASP A 237 -11.00 21.17 -9.62
CA ASP A 237 -10.84 20.33 -10.80
C ASP A 237 -11.57 20.84 -12.06
N HIS A 238 -12.42 21.87 -11.92
CA HIS A 238 -13.18 22.48 -13.02
C HIS A 238 -12.67 23.87 -13.42
N ASN A 239 -11.54 24.30 -12.85
CA ASN A 239 -10.94 25.59 -13.15
C ASN A 239 -9.88 25.48 -14.28
N GLN A 240 -9.65 26.58 -14.99
CA GLN A 240 -8.62 26.61 -16.03
C GLN A 240 -7.22 26.60 -15.37
N VAL A 241 -6.36 25.70 -15.83
CA VAL A 241 -4.93 25.59 -15.42
C VAL A 241 -4.08 26.60 -16.18
#